data_AF-A0A150JG21-F1
#
_entry.id   AF-A0A150JG21-F1
#
_cell.length_a   1.000
_cell.length_b   1.000
_cell.length_c   1.000
_cell.angle_alpha   90.00
_cell.angle_beta   90.00
_cell.angle_gamma   90.00
#
_symmetry.space_group_name_H-M   'P 1'
#
loop_
_entity.id
_entity.type
_entity.pdbx_description
1 polymer ?
#
loop_
_entity_poly.entity_id
_entity_poly.type
_entity_poly.pdbx_seq_one_letter_code
_entity_poly.pdbx_strand_id
1 'polypeptide(L)'
;MSYILFMTNEEKNLIDLYADQAFHGNFIRQEIPVCQCGKIYDEKELYNAPGVFFKKIDVFGKTFTLIEPVCPICKRRIPANFNVLN
;
A
#
# COMPACT_ATOMS: atom_id res chain seq x y z
N MET A 1 -11.18 16.47 18.53
CA MET A 1 -9.76 16.02 18.48
C MET A 1 -9.66 14.87 17.49
N SER A 2 -9.09 15.11 16.31
CA SER A 2 -8.78 14.02 15.37
C SER A 2 -7.49 13.37 15.83
N TYR A 3 -7.58 12.22 16.48
CA TYR A 3 -6.43 11.36 16.73
C TYR A 3 -5.88 10.95 15.36
N ILE A 4 -4.83 11.61 14.90
CA ILE A 4 -4.02 11.07 13.81
C ILE A 4 -3.32 9.86 14.45
N LEU A 5 -3.91 8.68 14.24
CA LEU A 5 -3.26 7.41 14.53
C LEU A 5 -2.01 7.39 13.65
N PHE A 6 -0.85 7.53 14.27
CA PHE A 6 0.41 7.32 13.57
C PHE A 6 0.59 5.81 13.42
N MET A 7 1.08 5.41 12.25
CA MET A 7 1.43 4.03 11.95
C MET A 7 2.45 3.49 12.96
N THR A 8 2.19 2.29 13.46
CA THR A 8 3.06 1.56 14.39
C THR A 8 4.39 1.17 13.73
N ASN A 9 5.40 0.89 14.54
CA ASN A 9 6.69 0.41 14.02
C ASN A 9 6.56 -0.95 13.31
N GLU A 10 5.65 -1.81 13.78
CA GLU A 10 5.36 -3.10 13.14
C GLU A 10 4.81 -2.91 11.73
N GLU A 11 3.83 -2.02 11.55
CA GLU A 11 3.29 -1.68 10.23
C GLU A 11 4.36 -1.09 9.30
N LYS A 12 5.25 -0.23 9.81
CA LYS A 12 6.37 0.32 9.02
C LYS A 12 7.34 -0.77 8.56
N ASN A 13 7.69 -1.72 9.44
CA ASN A 13 8.54 -2.85 9.07
C ASN A 13 7.88 -3.74 8.00
N LEU A 14 6.56 -3.87 8.02
CA LEU A 14 5.84 -4.60 6.98
C LEU A 14 5.82 -3.85 5.65
N ILE A 15 5.79 -2.51 5.65
CA ILE A 15 6.01 -1.72 4.43
C ILE A 15 7.39 -2.02 3.86
N ASP A 16 8.45 -1.95 4.67
CA ASP A 16 9.82 -2.25 4.22
C ASP A 16 9.93 -3.64 3.58
N LEU A 17 9.25 -4.64 4.16
CA LEU A 17 9.26 -6.01 3.69
C LEU A 17 8.56 -6.19 2.33
N TYR A 18 7.45 -5.47 2.09
CA TYR A 18 6.60 -5.72 0.92
C TYR A 18 6.67 -4.62 -0.14
N ALA A 19 7.20 -3.43 0.15
CA ALA A 19 7.24 -2.31 -0.78
C ALA A 19 8.06 -2.64 -2.04
N ASP A 20 9.20 -3.30 -1.89
CA ASP A 20 10.02 -3.70 -3.04
C ASP A 20 9.27 -4.67 -3.96
N GLN A 21 8.62 -5.70 -3.39
CA GLN A 21 7.78 -6.62 -4.16
C GLN A 21 6.60 -5.90 -4.83
N ALA A 22 5.96 -4.96 -4.12
CA ALA A 22 4.79 -4.26 -4.61
C ALA A 22 5.13 -3.31 -5.76
N PHE A 23 6.14 -2.45 -5.61
CA PHE A 23 6.42 -1.36 -6.56
C PHE A 23 7.53 -1.66 -7.56
N HIS A 24 8.50 -2.51 -7.19
CA HIS A 24 9.65 -2.88 -8.04
C HIS A 24 9.59 -4.33 -8.52
N GLY A 25 8.51 -5.05 -8.24
CA GLY A 25 8.30 -6.41 -8.72
C GLY A 25 8.44 -6.56 -10.24
N ASN A 26 9.01 -7.69 -10.66
CA ASN A 26 9.23 -8.04 -12.07
C ASN A 26 8.13 -8.94 -12.67
N PHE A 27 7.25 -9.48 -11.83
CA PHE A 27 6.17 -10.39 -12.25
C PHE A 27 4.79 -9.78 -12.06
N ILE A 28 4.60 -9.11 -10.93
CA ILE A 28 3.49 -8.19 -10.72
C ILE A 28 4.06 -6.85 -10.30
N ARG A 29 3.33 -5.78 -10.61
CA ARG A 29 3.61 -4.44 -10.11
C ARG A 29 2.33 -3.77 -9.68
N GLN A 30 2.30 -3.37 -8.43
CA GLN A 30 1.25 -2.56 -7.85
C GLN A 30 1.27 -1.17 -8.47
N GLU A 31 0.11 -0.67 -8.85
CA GLU A 31 -0.07 0.72 -9.26
C GLU A 31 0.02 1.63 -8.04
N ILE A 32 0.58 2.83 -8.22
CA ILE A 32 0.66 3.83 -7.14
C ILE A 32 -0.77 4.14 -6.66
N PRO A 33 -1.12 3.87 -5.38
CA PRO A 33 -2.45 4.15 -4.88
C PRO A 33 -2.75 5.66 -4.89
N VAL A 34 -3.86 6.02 -5.52
CA VAL A 34 -4.35 7.40 -5.58
C VAL A 34 -5.71 7.47 -4.92
N CYS A 35 -5.84 8.32 -3.90
CA CYS A 35 -7.11 8.57 -3.25
C CYS A 35 -8.04 9.42 -4.13
N GLN A 36 -9.34 9.32 -3.91
CA GLN A 36 -10.35 10.18 -4.55
C GLN A 36 -10.14 11.68 -4.28
N CYS A 37 -9.49 12.05 -3.18
CA CYS A 37 -9.09 13.44 -2.91
C CYS A 37 -7.80 13.87 -3.62
N GLY A 38 -7.24 13.05 -4.49
CA GLY A 38 -6.01 13.34 -5.25
C GLY A 38 -4.71 13.07 -4.48
N LYS A 39 -4.75 12.63 -3.21
CA LYS A 39 -3.52 12.27 -2.47
C LYS A 39 -2.93 10.98 -3.04
N ILE A 40 -1.65 11.04 -3.39
CA ILE A 40 -0.86 9.96 -3.99
C ILE A 40 -0.02 9.29 -2.89
N TYR A 41 0.12 7.97 -2.98
CA TYR A 41 0.89 7.16 -2.03
C TYR A 41 1.98 6.37 -2.75
N ASP A 42 3.09 7.02 -3.04
CA ASP A 42 4.31 6.31 -3.41
C ASP A 42 4.97 5.66 -2.18
N GLU A 43 6.06 4.94 -2.38
CA GLU A 43 6.80 4.24 -1.31
C GLU A 43 7.14 5.14 -0.11
N LYS A 44 7.45 6.41 -0.33
CA LYS A 44 7.79 7.36 0.73
C LYS A 44 6.54 7.85 1.44
N GLU A 45 5.48 8.15 0.69
CA GLU A 45 4.22 8.63 1.24
C GLU A 45 3.45 7.57 2.03
N LEU A 46 3.75 6.27 1.83
CA LEU A 46 3.17 5.19 2.64
C LEU A 46 3.45 5.37 4.15
N TYR A 47 4.65 5.81 4.54
CA TYR A 47 4.98 6.06 5.96
C TYR A 47 4.21 7.25 6.55
N ASN A 48 3.67 8.13 5.70
CA ASN A 48 2.85 9.27 6.09
C ASN A 48 1.35 8.91 6.16
N ALA A 49 0.98 7.68 5.82
CA ALA A 49 -0.39 7.20 6.00
C ALA A 49 -0.67 6.95 7.51
N PRO A 50 -1.89 7.24 7.99
CA PRO A 50 -2.32 6.90 9.35
C PRO A 50 -2.44 5.38 9.62
N GLY A 51 -2.31 4.57 8.58
CA GLY A 51 -2.35 3.11 8.67
C GLY A 51 -2.26 2.48 7.29
N VAL A 52 -1.88 1.20 7.26
CA VAL A 52 -1.76 0.39 6.04
C VAL A 52 -2.42 -0.96 6.23
N PHE A 53 -3.02 -1.47 5.16
CA PHE A 53 -3.54 -2.82 5.09
C PHE A 53 -2.76 -3.62 4.08
N PHE A 54 -2.60 -4.91 4.34
CA PHE A 54 -1.90 -5.83 3.45
C PHE A 54 -2.91 -6.79 2.84
N LYS A 55 -3.01 -6.78 1.51
CA LYS A 55 -3.92 -7.64 0.77
C LYS A 55 -3.11 -8.72 0.05
N LYS A 56 -3.37 -9.98 0.38
CA LYS A 56 -2.79 -11.11 -0.35
C LYS A 56 -3.57 -11.37 -1.63
N ILE A 57 -2.86 -11.63 -2.70
CA ILE A 57 -3.40 -12.04 -4.01
C ILE A 57 -2.66 -13.26 -4.51
N ASP A 58 -3.36 -14.14 -5.23
CA ASP A 58 -2.76 -15.29 -5.88
C ASP A 58 -2.76 -15.09 -7.39
N VAL A 59 -1.57 -15.15 -7.99
CA VAL A 59 -1.35 -14.92 -9.42
C VAL A 59 -0.47 -16.05 -9.94
N PHE A 60 -1.01 -16.86 -10.86
CA PHE A 60 -0.33 -18.03 -11.45
C PHE A 60 0.28 -18.99 -10.40
N GLY A 61 -0.44 -19.25 -9.30
CA GLY A 61 -0.02 -20.16 -8.25
C GLY A 61 1.05 -19.61 -7.29
N LYS A 62 1.39 -18.32 -7.39
CA LYS A 62 2.23 -17.60 -6.43
C LYS A 62 1.42 -16.57 -5.66
N THR A 63 1.67 -16.43 -4.36
CA THR A 63 1.03 -15.42 -3.52
C THR A 63 1.90 -14.17 -3.44
N PHE A 64 1.28 -13.01 -3.57
CA PHE A 64 1.91 -11.71 -3.43
C PHE A 64 1.14 -10.83 -2.46
N THR A 65 1.84 -9.88 -1.84
CA THR A 65 1.23 -8.93 -0.90
C THR A 65 1.18 -7.54 -1.52
N LEU A 66 -0.02 -6.98 -1.61
CA LEU A 66 -0.27 -5.60 -1.98
C LEU A 66 -0.44 -4.72 -0.73
N ILE A 67 -0.13 -3.44 -0.86
CA ILE A 67 -0.18 -2.44 0.21
C ILE A 67 -1.32 -1.45 -0.06
N GLU A 68 -2.23 -1.32 0.90
CA GLU A 68 -3.43 -0.49 0.80
C GLU A 68 -3.43 0.59 1.91
N PRO A 69 -2.98 1.82 1.62
CA PRO A 69 -2.90 2.88 2.61
C PRO A 69 -4.28 3.44 2.96
N VAL A 70 -4.39 3.98 4.17
CA VAL A 70 -5.55 4.78 4.59
C VAL A 70 -5.29 6.24 4.26
N CYS A 71 -6.26 6.92 3.66
CA CYS A 71 -6.16 8.37 3.46
C CYS A 71 -6.43 9.14 4.77
N PRO A 72 -5.55 10.04 5.26
CA PRO A 72 -5.83 10.85 6.44
C PRO A 72 -6.94 11.89 6.20
N ILE A 73 -7.16 12.29 4.94
CA ILE A 73 -8.18 13.26 4.54
C ILE A 73 -9.53 12.56 4.41
N CYS A 74 -9.61 11.54 3.55
CA CYS A 74 -10.86 10.82 3.30
C CYS A 74 -11.22 9.81 4.39
N LYS A 75 -10.28 9.43 5.26
CA LYS A 75 -10.40 8.39 6.29
C LYS A 75 -10.87 7.04 5.73
N ARG A 76 -10.48 6.77 4.49
CA ARG A 76 -10.86 5.56 3.74
C ARG A 76 -9.60 4.83 3.30
N ARG A 77 -9.67 3.51 3.32
CA ARG A 77 -8.70 2.62 2.70
C ARG A 77 -8.71 2.82 1.19
N ILE A 78 -7.53 2.90 0.59
CA ILE A 78 -7.33 3.03 -0.85
C ILE A 78 -7.00 1.63 -1.37
N PRO A 79 -7.90 1.00 -2.15
CA PRO A 79 -7.64 -0.34 -2.70
C PRO A 79 -6.41 -0.35 -3.59
N ALA A 80 -5.64 -1.43 -3.52
CA ALA A 80 -4.49 -1.62 -4.39
C ALA A 80 -4.95 -2.27 -5.70
N ASN A 81 -4.48 -1.70 -6.80
CA ASN A 81 -4.56 -2.30 -8.12
C ASN A 81 -3.15 -2.77 -8.51
N PHE A 82 -3.08 -3.76 -9.39
CA PHE A 82 -1.81 -4.29 -9.86
C PHE A 82 -1.91 -4.71 -11.31
N ASN A 83 -0.77 -4.68 -11.97
CA ASN A 83 -0.59 -5.23 -13.30
C ASN A 83 0.31 -6.46 -13.24
N VAL A 84 0.00 -7.46 -14.05
CA VAL A 84 0.92 -8.57 -14.30
C VAL A 84 1.88 -8.13 -15.40
N LEU A 85 3.17 -8.25 -15.15
CA LEU A 85 4.23 -7.96 -16.11
C LEU A 85 4.55 -9.26 -16.87
N ASN A 86 4.41 -9.22 -18.20
CA ASN A 86 4.78 -10.31 -19.11
C ASN A 86 6.26 -10.26 -19.46
#